data_AF-A0A7X6YV43-F1
#
_entry.id   AF-A0A7X6YV43-F1
#
_cell.length_a   1.000
_cell.length_b   1.000
_cell.length_c   1.000
_cell.angle_alpha   90.00
_cell.angle_beta   90.00
_cell.angle_gamma   90.00
#
_symmetry.space_group_name_H-M   'P 1'
#
loop_
_entity.id
_entity.type
_entity.pdbx_description
1 polymer ?
#
loop_
_entity_poly.entity_id
_entity_poly.type
_entity_poly.pdbx_seq_one_letter_code
_entity_poly.pdbx_strand_id
1 'polypeptide(L)'
;MTTFATGSVHHGFLLERREEIPEIHSTVYLFTHTVLGCQALAIKNDDPNKTFCVSFMTVPQDSTGVAHILEHSVLMGSKKYPVKDVFGEIHKGGLMTFLNAMTGADTT
;
A
#
# COMPACT_ATOMS: atom_id res chain seq x y z
N MET A 1 17.04 -16.55 0.14
CA MET A 1 16.28 -15.97 1.27
C MET A 1 16.71 -14.52 1.43
N THR A 2 15.80 -13.55 1.30
CA THR A 2 16.13 -12.14 1.55
C THR A 2 16.21 -11.93 3.06
N THR A 3 17.41 -11.64 3.55
CA THR A 3 17.66 -11.36 4.97
C THR A 3 17.92 -9.87 5.10
N PHE A 4 16.99 -9.15 5.71
CA PHE A 4 17.18 -7.74 6.05
C PHE A 4 17.76 -7.62 7.46
N ALA A 5 18.73 -6.72 7.63
CA ALA A 5 19.36 -6.44 8.92
C ALA A 5 18.82 -5.13 9.48
N THR A 6 18.45 -5.09 10.76
CA THR A 6 18.00 -3.83 11.37
C THR A 6 19.09 -2.78 11.24
N GLY A 7 18.71 -1.55 10.84
CA GLY A 7 19.64 -0.46 10.57
C GLY A 7 20.16 -0.39 9.13
N SER A 8 19.89 -1.38 8.28
CA SER A 8 20.28 -1.30 6.86
C SER A 8 19.25 -0.54 6.01
N VAL A 9 19.75 0.16 4.99
CA VAL A 9 18.93 0.89 4.03
C VAL A 9 18.83 0.10 2.72
N HIS A 10 17.61 -0.09 2.22
CA HIS A 10 17.31 -0.78 0.98
C HIS A 10 16.38 0.07 0.13
N HIS A 11 16.81 0.43 -1.09
CA HIS A 11 16.00 1.23 -2.02
C HIS A 11 15.40 2.51 -1.40
N GLY A 12 16.15 3.17 -0.50
CA GLY A 12 15.70 4.37 0.21
C GLY A 12 14.91 4.11 1.50
N PHE A 13 14.62 2.85 1.86
CA PHE A 13 13.92 2.46 3.07
C PHE A 13 14.88 1.93 4.13
N LEU A 14 14.91 2.56 5.30
CA LEU A 14 15.64 2.09 6.48
C LEU A 14 14.81 1.04 7.22
N LEU A 15 15.40 -0.12 7.52
CA LEU A 15 14.76 -1.10 8.40
C LEU A 15 14.92 -0.68 9.87
N GLU A 16 13.82 -0.27 10.51
CA GLU A 16 13.83 0.21 11.90
C GLU A 16 13.54 -0.91 12.89
N ARG A 17 12.59 -1.80 12.55
CA ARG A 17 12.18 -2.91 13.42
C ARG A 17 11.93 -4.17 12.61
N ARG A 18 12.38 -5.29 13.17
CA ARG A 18 12.06 -6.64 12.70
C ARG A 18 11.57 -7.44 13.89
N GLU A 19 10.48 -8.17 13.71
CA GLU A 19 9.87 -8.96 14.76
C GLU A 19 9.22 -10.22 14.21
N GLU A 20 9.30 -11.30 14.96
CA GLU A 20 8.54 -12.51 14.68
C GLU A 20 7.27 -12.47 15.53
N ILE A 21 6.12 -12.69 14.89
CA ILE A 21 4.80 -12.74 15.55
C ILE A 21 4.26 -14.17 15.38
N PRO A 22 4.48 -15.06 16.37
CA PRO A 22 4.12 -16.48 16.27
C PRO A 22 2.62 -16.71 16.07
N GLU A 23 1.76 -15.87 16.65
CA GLU A 23 0.30 -15.99 16.62
C GLU A 23 -0.28 -15.90 15.20
N ILE A 24 0.44 -15.24 14.30
CA ILE A 24 0.08 -15.12 12.87
C ILE A 24 1.13 -15.77 11.95
N HIS A 25 2.03 -16.59 12.50
CA HIS A 25 3.08 -17.30 11.76
C HIS A 25 3.86 -16.41 10.78
N SER A 26 4.21 -15.19 11.20
CA SER A 26 4.78 -14.19 10.31
C SER A 26 6.00 -13.49 10.91
N THR A 27 6.94 -13.08 10.05
CA THR A 27 7.95 -12.07 10.38
C THR A 27 7.52 -10.72 9.85
N VAL A 28 7.42 -9.73 10.71
CA VAL A 28 7.05 -8.35 10.39
C VAL A 28 8.30 -7.48 10.32
N TYR A 29 8.33 -6.60 9.32
CA TYR A 29 9.37 -5.61 9.11
C TYR A 29 8.73 -4.24 9.02
N LEU A 30 9.19 -3.30 9.85
CA LEU A 30 8.80 -1.89 9.77
C LEU A 30 9.96 -1.10 9.17
N PHE A 31 9.69 -0.50 8.02
CA PHE A 31 10.62 0.37 7.31
C PHE A 31 10.13 1.81 7.30
N THR A 32 11.08 2.74 7.22
CA THR A 32 10.80 4.18 7.00
C THR A 32 11.60 4.68 5.80
N HIS A 33 10.96 5.34 4.85
CA HIS A 33 11.63 5.94 3.70
C HIS A 33 12.47 7.13 4.15
N THR A 34 13.79 7.06 3.94
CA THR A 34 14.79 8.02 4.44
C THR A 34 14.57 9.46 3.99
N VAL A 35 13.92 9.68 2.84
CA VAL A 35 13.65 11.03 2.32
C VAL A 35 12.22 11.50 2.59
N LEU A 36 11.24 10.58 2.55
CA LEU A 36 9.82 10.94 2.59
C LEU A 36 9.23 10.78 4.00
N GLY A 37 9.89 10.04 4.88
CA GLY A 37 9.36 9.65 6.19
C GLY A 37 8.19 8.66 6.12
N CYS A 38 7.76 8.23 4.93
CA CYS A 38 6.64 7.30 4.80
C CYS A 38 7.03 5.90 5.31
N GLN A 39 6.12 5.27 6.03
CA GLN A 39 6.32 3.94 6.58
C GLN A 39 5.89 2.87 5.59
N ALA A 40 6.63 1.76 5.57
CA ALA A 40 6.24 0.55 4.89
C ALA A 40 6.30 -0.62 5.87
N LEU A 41 5.16 -1.28 6.08
CA LEU A 41 5.05 -2.47 6.90
C LEU A 41 5.00 -3.69 5.98
N ALA A 42 5.96 -4.60 6.10
CA ALA A 42 5.99 -5.85 5.34
C ALA A 42 5.75 -7.03 6.28
N ILE A 43 4.76 -7.86 5.95
CA ILE A 43 4.45 -9.08 6.68
C ILE A 43 4.87 -10.26 5.79
N LYS A 44 5.81 -11.06 6.26
CA LYS A 44 6.35 -12.21 5.53
C LYS A 44 5.93 -13.51 6.20
N ASN A 45 5.26 -14.37 5.44
CA ASN A 45 4.87 -15.71 5.81
C ASN A 45 4.86 -16.61 4.55
N ASP A 46 4.33 -17.82 4.70
CA ASP A 46 4.29 -18.84 3.64
C ASP A 46 3.03 -18.75 2.75
N ASP A 47 2.19 -17.71 2.91
CA ASP A 47 1.01 -17.52 2.06
C ASP A 47 1.44 -17.14 0.62
N PRO A 48 1.06 -17.93 -0.40
CA PRO A 48 1.35 -17.59 -1.78
C PRO A 48 0.54 -16.39 -2.28
N ASN A 49 -0.60 -16.07 -1.65
CA ASN A 49 -1.45 -14.95 -2.04
C ASN A 49 -0.89 -13.64 -1.50
N LYS A 50 -0.38 -12.79 -2.41
CA LYS A 50 0.29 -11.54 -2.06
C LYS A 50 -0.68 -10.37 -2.13
N THR A 51 -0.65 -9.56 -1.10
CA THR A 51 -1.42 -8.31 -1.02
C THR A 51 -0.46 -7.13 -0.88
N PHE A 52 -0.89 -6.01 -1.45
CA PHE A 52 -0.31 -4.70 -1.23
C PHE A 52 -1.46 -3.71 -0.95
N CYS A 53 -1.24 -2.81 0.01
CA CYS A 53 -2.12 -1.68 0.24
C CYS A 53 -1.28 -0.43 0.52
N VAL A 54 -1.89 0.72 0.25
CA VAL A 54 -1.40 2.05 0.64
C VAL A 54 -2.59 2.77 1.26
N SER A 55 -2.32 3.60 2.26
CA SER A 55 -3.36 4.41 2.92
C SER A 55 -2.89 5.84 3.04
N PHE A 56 -3.85 6.76 2.96
CA PHE A 56 -3.65 8.19 3.09
C PHE A 56 -4.59 8.72 4.15
N MET A 57 -4.07 9.57 5.04
CA MET A 57 -4.89 10.33 5.97
C MET A 57 -5.68 11.40 5.19
N THR A 58 -7.00 11.31 5.23
CA THR A 58 -7.93 12.15 4.46
C THR A 58 -9.04 12.69 5.36
N VAL A 59 -8.68 13.41 6.43
CA VAL A 59 -9.64 14.01 7.37
C VAL A 59 -10.50 15.07 6.66
N PRO A 60 -11.81 14.84 6.49
CA PRO A 60 -12.68 15.75 5.75
C PRO A 60 -12.85 17.07 6.51
N GLN A 61 -12.83 18.18 5.77
CA GLN A 61 -13.06 19.53 6.31
C GLN A 61 -14.50 20.04 6.05
N ASP A 62 -15.23 19.33 5.19
CA ASP A 62 -16.61 19.63 4.82
C ASP A 62 -17.33 18.34 4.36
N SER A 63 -18.59 18.47 3.93
CA SER A 63 -19.42 17.35 3.48
C SER A 63 -19.48 17.21 1.95
N THR A 64 -18.50 17.72 1.21
CA THR A 64 -18.48 17.62 -0.25
C THR A 64 -18.22 16.20 -0.76
N GLY A 65 -17.67 15.33 0.08
CA GLY A 65 -17.25 13.98 -0.32
C GLY A 65 -15.95 13.96 -1.15
N VAL A 66 -15.14 15.03 -1.08
CA VAL A 66 -13.94 15.21 -1.91
C VAL A 66 -12.96 14.03 -1.86
N ALA A 67 -12.77 13.41 -0.70
CA ALA A 67 -11.89 12.24 -0.56
C ALA A 67 -12.39 11.04 -1.39
N HIS A 68 -13.68 10.75 -1.32
CA HIS A 68 -14.32 9.67 -2.07
C HIS A 68 -14.35 9.95 -3.58
N ILE A 69 -14.61 11.20 -3.96
CA ILE A 69 -14.50 11.61 -5.38
C ILE A 69 -13.06 11.41 -5.88
N LEU A 70 -12.07 11.78 -5.07
CA LEU A 70 -10.66 11.63 -5.43
C LEU A 70 -10.24 10.17 -5.55
N GLU A 71 -10.68 9.30 -4.64
CA GLU A 71 -10.44 7.84 -4.69
C GLU A 71 -10.85 7.26 -6.04
N HIS A 72 -12.08 7.55 -6.50
CA HIS A 72 -12.51 7.11 -7.83
C HIS A 72 -11.72 7.79 -8.97
N SER A 73 -11.42 9.08 -8.83
CA SER A 73 -10.80 9.87 -9.91
C SER A 73 -9.36 9.46 -10.19
N VAL A 74 -8.57 9.11 -9.18
CA VAL A 74 -7.17 8.71 -9.35
C VAL A 74 -7.01 7.35 -10.05
N LEU A 75 -8.06 6.56 -10.09
CA LEU A 75 -8.11 5.25 -10.76
C LEU A 75 -8.41 5.36 -12.27
N MET A 76 -8.77 6.56 -12.74
CA MET A 76 -9.18 6.79 -14.12
C MET A 76 -8.02 7.05 -15.10
N GLY A 77 -6.77 7.10 -14.62
CA GLY A 77 -5.60 7.38 -15.45
C GLY A 77 -4.42 7.94 -14.65
N SER A 78 -3.21 7.81 -15.19
CA SER A 78 -2.02 8.46 -14.62
C SER A 78 -1.08 8.95 -15.71
N LYS A 79 -0.08 9.77 -15.34
CA LYS A 79 0.96 10.21 -16.29
C LYS A 79 1.70 9.04 -16.95
N LYS A 80 1.94 7.96 -16.19
CA LYS A 80 2.65 6.77 -16.69
C LYS A 80 1.72 5.83 -17.47
N TYR A 81 0.45 5.78 -17.09
CA TYR A 81 -0.59 4.97 -17.73
C TYR A 81 -1.73 5.89 -18.18
N PRO A 82 -1.56 6.62 -19.30
CA PRO A 82 -2.51 7.64 -19.76
C PRO A 82 -3.68 7.02 -20.53
N VAL A 83 -4.22 5.91 -20.03
CA VAL A 83 -5.42 5.27 -20.56
C VAL A 83 -6.61 5.65 -19.69
N LYS A 84 -7.79 5.74 -20.30
CA LYS A 84 -9.03 5.97 -19.57
C LYS A 84 -9.40 4.70 -18.81
N ASP A 85 -9.74 4.83 -17.53
CA ASP A 85 -10.14 3.71 -16.66
C ASP A 85 -9.06 2.62 -16.53
N VAL A 86 -7.88 3.02 -16.02
CA VAL A 86 -6.77 2.08 -15.77
C VAL A 86 -7.22 0.93 -14.87
N PHE A 87 -8.03 1.22 -13.86
CA PHE A 87 -8.49 0.21 -12.90
C PHE A 87 -9.34 -0.88 -13.57
N GLY A 88 -10.29 -0.48 -14.43
CA GLY A 88 -11.08 -1.42 -15.23
C GLY A 88 -10.22 -2.26 -16.18
N GLU A 89 -9.20 -1.65 -16.81
CA GLU A 89 -8.29 -2.39 -17.69
C GLU A 89 -7.45 -3.43 -16.95
N ILE A 90 -6.97 -3.13 -15.74
CA ILE A 90 -6.26 -4.11 -14.91
C ILE A 90 -7.24 -5.22 -14.50
N HIS A 91 -8.47 -4.88 -14.12
CA HIS A 91 -9.46 -5.88 -13.70
C HIS A 91 -9.81 -6.90 -14.80
N LYS A 92 -9.85 -6.48 -16.07
CA LYS A 92 -10.15 -7.37 -17.21
C LYS A 92 -9.04 -8.39 -17.50
N GLY A 93 -7.78 -8.00 -17.30
CA GLY A 93 -6.61 -8.79 -17.74
C GLY A 93 -5.74 -9.34 -16.61
N GLY A 94 -5.99 -8.97 -15.36
CA GLY A 94 -5.16 -9.33 -14.22
C GLY A 94 -5.53 -10.68 -13.59
N LEU A 95 -4.52 -11.38 -13.06
CA LEU A 95 -4.69 -12.59 -12.25
C LEU A 95 -4.81 -12.25 -10.76
N MET A 96 -5.50 -11.15 -10.43
CA MET A 96 -5.69 -10.73 -9.05
C MET A 96 -6.72 -11.59 -8.32
N THR A 97 -6.49 -11.83 -7.04
CA THR A 97 -7.50 -12.40 -6.14
C THR A 97 -8.42 -11.32 -5.57
N PHE A 98 -7.95 -10.08 -5.52
CA PHE A 98 -8.69 -8.92 -5.02
C PHE A 98 -8.12 -7.62 -5.63
N LEU A 99 -9.00 -6.68 -5.97
CA LEU A 99 -8.64 -5.33 -6.39
C LEU A 99 -9.76 -4.39 -5.97
N ASN A 100 -9.43 -3.38 -5.16
CA ASN A 100 -10.39 -2.41 -4.68
C ASN A 100 -9.70 -1.11 -4.22
N ALA A 101 -10.51 -0.10 -3.97
CA ALA A 101 -10.17 1.11 -3.23
C ALA A 101 -11.38 1.47 -2.33
N MET A 102 -11.13 2.12 -1.19
CA MET A 102 -12.17 2.37 -0.19
C MET A 102 -11.90 3.71 0.48
N THR A 103 -12.96 4.47 0.76
CA THR A 103 -12.86 5.72 1.54
C THR A 103 -13.56 5.53 2.89
N GLY A 104 -12.79 5.60 3.97
CA GLY A 104 -13.27 5.66 5.35
C GLY A 104 -13.62 7.08 5.81
N ALA A 105 -13.84 7.25 7.12
CA ALA A 105 -14.20 8.55 7.67
C ALA A 105 -13.05 9.57 7.63
N ASP A 106 -11.82 9.11 7.82
CA ASP A 106 -10.60 9.91 7.95
C ASP A 106 -9.39 9.32 7.22
N THR A 107 -9.60 8.24 6.47
CA THR A 107 -8.57 7.52 5.71
C THR A 107 -9.11 7.06 4.38
N THR A 108 -8.26 7.01 3.37
CA THR A 108 -8.50 6.33 2.09
C THR A 108 -7.41 5.29 1.88
#